data_AF-A0A7W1LAT6-F1
#
_entry.id   AF-A0A7W1LAT6-F1
#
_cell.length_a   1.000
_cell.length_b   1.000
_cell.length_c   1.000
_cell.angle_alpha   90.00
_cell.angle_beta   90.00
_cell.angle_gamma   90.00
#
_symmetry.space_group_name_H-M   'P 1'
#
loop_
_entity.id
_entity.type
_entity.pdbx_description
1 polymer ?
#
loop_
_entity_poly.entity_id
_entity_poly.type
_entity_poly.pdbx_seq_one_letter_code
_entity_poly.pdbx_strand_id
1 'polypeptide(L)'
;REMEVPIVGYVDRSYARDLMNLLDTLDNAQTSNKQTLYDANIVHASTINFSQTLENWGDRTCFCYSKRKGLSAFLDAETGEPLVGFTYLQTTGEGAPARLDVPSWIYEKNLLNEVLDTVRAECVIGLGYPYALETADQTAVITIRDREIFLRALQDFAMREKLNFNVSRKAASKGRRR
;
A
#
# COMPACT_ATOMS: atom_id res chain seq x y z
N ARG A 1 -8.34 -19.24 1.63
CA ARG A 1 -9.04 -19.75 2.83
C ARG A 1 -8.61 -21.19 3.13
N GLU A 2 -8.48 -22.09 2.15
CA GLU A 2 -8.18 -23.52 2.36
C GLU A 2 -6.94 -23.82 3.22
N MET A 3 -5.86 -23.05 3.09
CA MET A 3 -4.61 -23.29 3.84
C MET A 3 -4.53 -22.53 5.18
N GLU A 4 -5.49 -21.63 5.44
CA GLU A 4 -5.56 -20.78 6.65
C GLU A 4 -4.26 -20.05 7.04
N VAL A 5 -3.36 -19.82 6.07
CA VAL A 5 -2.12 -19.05 6.30
C VAL A 5 -2.48 -17.56 6.44
N PRO A 6 -2.14 -16.91 7.57
CA PRO A 6 -2.34 -15.48 7.73
C PRO A 6 -1.53 -14.69 6.69
N ILE A 7 -2.17 -13.69 6.10
CA ILE A 7 -1.55 -12.78 5.13
C ILE A 7 -1.87 -11.34 5.52
N VAL A 8 -0.94 -10.43 5.23
CA VAL A 8 -1.12 -8.99 5.45
C VAL A 8 -0.50 -8.23 4.28
N GLY A 9 -1.24 -7.27 3.75
CA GLY A 9 -0.72 -6.29 2.79
C GLY A 9 -0.19 -5.08 3.55
N TYR A 10 1.09 -4.74 3.36
CA TYR A 10 1.70 -3.56 3.96
C TYR A 10 1.76 -2.42 2.93
N VAL A 11 1.34 -1.22 3.33
CA VAL A 11 1.38 -0.02 2.50
C VAL A 11 1.98 1.13 3.31
N ASP A 12 3.25 1.43 3.05
CA ASP A 12 4.00 2.50 3.75
C ASP A 12 3.32 3.88 3.58
N ARG A 13 3.11 4.28 2.32
CA ARG A 13 2.46 5.56 1.97
C ARG A 13 1.07 5.33 1.44
N SER A 14 0.12 5.21 2.37
CA SER A 14 -1.28 5.01 2.02
C SER A 14 -1.94 6.29 1.52
N TYR A 15 -2.48 6.22 0.30
CA TYR A 15 -3.36 7.25 -0.28
C TYR A 15 -4.85 6.90 -0.08
N ALA A 16 -5.15 6.10 0.94
CA ALA A 16 -6.50 5.73 1.31
C ALA A 16 -7.33 6.91 1.79
N ARG A 17 -8.65 6.82 1.58
CA ARG A 17 -9.64 7.83 2.02
C ARG A 17 -10.86 7.16 2.68
N ASP A 18 -10.71 5.97 3.24
CA ASP A 18 -11.81 5.22 3.83
C ASP A 18 -12.40 5.96 5.05
N LEU A 19 -11.53 6.46 5.95
CA LEU A 19 -11.95 7.25 7.10
C LEU A 19 -12.51 8.61 6.66
N MET A 20 -11.89 9.23 5.66
CA MET A 20 -12.40 10.48 5.09
C MET A 20 -13.79 10.34 4.48
N ASN A 21 -14.02 9.29 3.69
CA ASN A 21 -15.32 9.02 3.11
C ASN A 21 -16.37 8.73 4.19
N LEU A 22 -15.98 8.08 5.30
CA LEU A 22 -16.85 7.86 6.45
C LEU A 22 -17.27 9.20 7.06
N LEU A 23 -16.33 10.10 7.32
CA LEU A 23 -16.61 11.43 7.87
C LEU A 23 -17.50 12.26 6.93
N ASP A 24 -17.19 12.28 5.64
CA ASP A 24 -18.00 12.97 4.63
C ASP A 24 -19.45 12.42 4.60
N THR A 25 -19.62 11.10 4.79
CA THR A 25 -20.94 10.46 4.85
C THR A 25 -21.71 10.85 6.12
N LEU A 26 -21.02 10.92 7.27
CA LEU A 26 -21.65 11.25 8.56
C LEU A 26 -22.08 12.72 8.66
N ASP A 27 -21.29 13.63 8.09
CA ASP A 27 -21.56 15.08 8.15
C ASP A 27 -22.71 15.49 7.19
N ASN A 28 -23.24 14.56 6.38
CA ASN A 28 -24.12 14.85 5.22
C ASN A 28 -23.57 15.95 4.30
N ALA A 29 -22.30 16.29 4.47
CA ALA A 29 -21.73 17.48 3.91
C ALA A 29 -21.26 17.15 2.52
N GLN A 30 -21.64 18.02 1.58
CA GLN A 30 -20.84 18.26 0.39
C GLN A 30 -19.57 19.03 0.76
N THR A 31 -18.90 18.65 1.86
CA THR A 31 -17.50 19.02 2.05
C THR A 31 -16.79 18.39 0.88
N SER A 32 -16.57 19.23 -0.14
CA SER A 32 -15.47 19.12 -1.07
C SER A 32 -14.19 19.16 -0.22
N ASN A 33 -13.94 18.10 0.53
CA ASN A 33 -12.62 17.77 1.01
C ASN A 33 -11.81 17.63 -0.27
N LYS A 34 -11.15 18.73 -0.64
CA LYS A 34 -10.21 18.81 -1.77
C LYS A 34 -9.41 17.51 -1.70
N GLN A 35 -9.29 16.81 -2.83
CA GLN A 35 -8.78 15.43 -2.93
C GLN A 35 -7.30 15.28 -2.50
N THR A 36 -6.79 16.19 -1.68
CA THR A 36 -5.42 16.34 -1.22
C THR A 36 -5.16 15.70 0.13
N LEU A 37 -6.19 15.33 0.91
CA LEU A 37 -6.03 14.70 2.23
C LEU A 37 -6.35 13.20 2.19
N TYR A 38 -5.46 12.42 2.81
CA TYR A 38 -5.57 10.97 2.96
C TYR A 38 -5.72 10.60 4.44
N ASP A 39 -6.27 9.42 4.70
CA ASP A 39 -6.54 8.91 6.05
C ASP A 39 -5.28 8.95 6.94
N ALA A 40 -4.13 8.51 6.39
CA ALA A 40 -2.86 8.49 7.12
C ALA A 40 -2.43 9.88 7.60
N ASN A 41 -2.77 10.94 6.86
CA ASN A 41 -2.50 12.31 7.28
C ASN A 41 -3.31 12.71 8.51
N ILE A 42 -4.55 12.23 8.64
CA ILE A 42 -5.46 12.58 9.73
C ILE A 42 -5.11 11.82 10.99
N VAL A 43 -4.80 10.54 10.85
CA VAL A 43 -4.37 9.68 11.96
C VAL A 43 -3.07 10.22 12.58
N HIS A 44 -2.18 10.77 11.74
CA HIS A 44 -0.92 11.38 12.16
C HIS A 44 -0.99 12.88 12.49
N ALA A 45 -2.11 13.56 12.19
CA ALA A 45 -2.19 15.00 12.40
C ALA A 45 -2.16 15.34 13.90
N SER A 46 -1.34 16.32 14.26
CA SER A 46 -1.46 17.05 15.52
C SER A 46 -1.83 18.51 15.26
N THR A 47 -2.55 19.09 16.21
CA THR A 47 -2.89 20.51 16.23
C THR A 47 -2.60 21.08 17.61
N ILE A 48 -2.71 22.40 17.76
CA ILE A 48 -2.52 23.08 19.06
C ILE A 48 -3.44 22.49 20.15
N ASN A 49 -4.62 21.99 19.78
CA ASN A 49 -5.64 21.51 20.71
C ASN A 49 -5.74 19.97 20.75
N PHE A 50 -5.08 19.25 19.85
CA PHE A 50 -5.22 17.81 19.72
C PHE A 50 -3.88 17.15 19.41
N SER A 51 -3.49 16.18 20.23
CA SER A 51 -2.36 15.30 19.95
C SER A 51 -2.67 14.35 18.79
N GLN A 52 -1.61 13.73 18.25
CA GLN A 52 -1.75 12.69 17.23
C GLN A 52 -2.59 11.53 17.75
N THR A 53 -3.34 10.86 16.86
CA THR A 53 -4.15 9.69 17.26
C THR A 53 -3.26 8.50 17.59
N LEU A 54 -2.17 8.33 16.85
CA LEU A 54 -1.14 7.32 17.08
C LEU A 54 0.17 8.06 17.42
N GLU A 55 0.47 8.17 18.72
CA GLU A 55 1.58 8.98 19.22
C GLU A 55 2.86 8.15 19.37
N ASN A 56 2.73 6.89 19.77
CA ASN A 56 3.85 6.02 20.09
C ASN A 56 4.12 5.04 18.96
N TRP A 57 5.39 4.63 18.83
CA TRP A 57 5.74 3.51 17.98
C TRP A 57 4.97 2.25 18.41
N GLY A 58 4.37 1.57 17.44
CA GLY A 58 3.55 0.39 17.66
C GLY A 58 2.05 0.70 17.90
N ASP A 59 1.66 1.96 18.11
CA ASP A 59 0.26 2.35 18.22
C ASP A 59 -0.51 1.97 16.95
N ARG A 60 -1.78 1.58 17.11
CA ARG A 60 -2.64 1.20 15.99
C ARG A 60 -4.07 1.69 16.15
N THR A 61 -4.77 1.81 15.03
CA THR A 61 -6.22 1.97 15.03
C THR A 61 -6.93 0.64 15.34
N CYS A 62 -8.24 0.71 15.54
CA CYS A 62 -9.09 -0.48 15.45
C CYS A 62 -9.08 -1.05 14.01
N PHE A 63 -9.59 -2.26 13.88
CA PHE A 63 -9.86 -2.86 12.57
C PHE A 63 -11.12 -2.24 11.97
N CYS A 64 -11.02 -1.84 10.70
CA CYS A 64 -12.12 -1.29 9.93
C CYS A 64 -12.37 -2.16 8.69
N TYR A 65 -13.61 -2.56 8.45
CA TYR A 65 -13.97 -3.19 7.18
C TYR A 65 -13.84 -2.20 6.02
N SER A 66 -13.22 -2.60 4.92
CA SER A 66 -13.09 -1.71 3.75
C SER A 66 -14.32 -1.81 2.85
N LYS A 67 -15.02 -0.69 2.66
CA LYS A 67 -16.16 -0.57 1.73
C LYS A 67 -15.85 0.33 0.55
N ARG A 68 -14.59 0.35 0.10
CA ARG A 68 -14.14 1.25 -0.97
C ARG A 68 -14.81 0.90 -2.30
N LYS A 69 -15.21 1.94 -3.06
CA LYS A 69 -15.69 1.77 -4.44
C LYS A 69 -14.62 1.06 -5.27
N GLY A 70 -15.01 0.01 -6.00
CA GLY A 70 -14.10 -0.81 -6.81
C GLY A 70 -13.61 -2.10 -6.12
N LEU A 71 -13.94 -2.31 -4.85
CA LEU A 71 -13.67 -3.58 -4.13
C LEU A 71 -14.84 -4.57 -4.22
N SER A 72 -15.71 -4.49 -5.23
CA SER A 72 -16.85 -5.42 -5.36
C SER A 72 -16.43 -6.89 -5.43
N ALA A 73 -15.24 -7.16 -5.99
CA ALA A 73 -14.63 -8.50 -6.00
C ALA A 73 -14.20 -9.01 -4.62
N PHE A 74 -14.11 -8.11 -3.63
CA PHE A 74 -13.75 -8.41 -2.24
C PHE A 74 -14.93 -8.25 -1.29
N LEU A 75 -16.15 -8.33 -1.83
CA LEU A 75 -17.35 -8.56 -1.05
C LEU A 75 -17.69 -10.04 -1.12
N ASP A 76 -18.12 -10.60 0.00
CA ASP A 76 -18.64 -11.96 0.05
C ASP A 76 -19.89 -12.04 -0.83
N ALA A 77 -19.92 -13.01 -1.75
CA ALA A 77 -20.98 -13.07 -2.76
C ALA A 77 -22.36 -13.41 -2.18
N GLU A 78 -22.39 -14.09 -1.02
CA GLU A 78 -23.63 -14.53 -0.37
C GLU A 78 -24.13 -13.49 0.64
N THR A 79 -23.21 -12.95 1.45
CA THR A 79 -23.56 -12.05 2.56
C THR A 79 -23.41 -10.57 2.23
N GLY A 80 -22.63 -10.23 1.19
CA GLY A 80 -22.28 -8.85 0.85
C GLY A 80 -21.29 -8.20 1.83
N GLU A 81 -20.77 -8.96 2.80
CA GLU A 81 -19.84 -8.44 3.80
C GLU A 81 -18.42 -8.25 3.22
N PRO A 82 -17.67 -7.22 3.64
CA PRO A 82 -16.30 -7.02 3.16
C PRO A 82 -15.36 -8.14 3.60
N LEU A 83 -14.68 -8.76 2.63
CA LEU A 83 -13.69 -9.82 2.84
C LEU A 83 -12.31 -9.29 3.24
N VAL A 84 -12.11 -7.97 3.15
CA VAL A 84 -10.87 -7.28 3.52
C VAL A 84 -11.22 -6.08 4.39
N GLY A 85 -10.44 -5.89 5.44
CA GLY A 85 -10.41 -4.66 6.21
C GLY A 85 -9.00 -4.12 6.32
N PHE A 86 -8.85 -3.13 7.17
CA PHE A 86 -7.59 -2.44 7.34
C PHE A 86 -7.40 -1.93 8.78
N THR A 87 -6.14 -1.67 9.11
CA THR A 87 -5.73 -0.91 10.29
C THR A 87 -4.57 0.00 9.91
N TYR A 88 -4.41 1.12 10.59
CA TYR A 88 -3.17 1.90 10.55
C TYR A 88 -2.28 1.47 11.71
N LEU A 89 -0.97 1.38 11.46
CA LEU A 89 0.06 1.02 12.43
C LEU A 89 1.19 2.04 12.37
N GLN A 90 1.55 2.63 13.51
CA GLN A 90 2.68 3.53 13.61
C GLN A 90 3.99 2.74 13.65
N THR A 91 4.69 2.68 12.53
CA THR A 91 5.92 1.90 12.37
C THR A 91 7.19 2.74 12.45
N THR A 92 7.06 4.07 12.49
CA THR A 92 8.18 5.02 12.58
C THR A 92 7.90 6.07 13.67
N GLY A 93 8.92 6.82 14.09
CA GLY A 93 8.74 7.86 15.12
C GLY A 93 8.10 9.15 14.62
N GLU A 94 8.43 9.57 13.39
CA GLU A 94 8.06 10.89 12.84
C GLU A 94 7.21 10.79 11.57
N GLY A 95 7.09 9.60 10.98
CA GLY A 95 6.36 9.38 9.74
C GLY A 95 4.87 9.12 9.98
N ALA A 96 4.09 9.29 8.91
CA ALA A 96 2.70 8.85 8.90
C ALA A 96 2.62 7.31 9.07
N PRO A 97 1.57 6.79 9.71
CA PRO A 97 1.43 5.37 9.95
C PRO A 97 1.21 4.61 8.64
N ALA A 98 1.78 3.40 8.59
CA ALA A 98 1.55 2.47 7.50
C ALA A 98 0.11 1.93 7.56
N ARG A 99 -0.48 1.68 6.40
CA ARG A 99 -1.75 0.97 6.30
C ARG A 99 -1.48 -0.52 6.14
N LEU A 100 -2.18 -1.32 6.91
CA LEU A 100 -2.17 -2.77 6.81
C LEU A 100 -3.54 -3.24 6.33
N ASP A 101 -3.60 -3.80 5.13
CA ASP A 101 -4.79 -4.44 4.59
C ASP A 101 -4.78 -5.92 5.00
N VAL A 102 -5.85 -6.35 5.63
CA VAL A 102 -5.95 -7.65 6.30
C VAL A 102 -7.25 -8.33 5.88
N PRO A 103 -7.22 -9.59 5.40
CA PRO A 103 -8.44 -10.35 5.21
C PRO A 103 -9.30 -10.42 6.48
N SER A 104 -10.60 -10.18 6.35
CA SER A 104 -11.51 -10.08 7.51
C SER A 104 -11.51 -11.33 8.39
N TRP A 105 -11.29 -12.51 7.79
CA TRP A 105 -11.22 -13.77 8.55
C TRP A 105 -10.12 -13.78 9.62
N ILE A 106 -9.02 -13.05 9.43
CA ILE A 106 -7.94 -12.94 10.42
C ILE A 106 -8.44 -12.19 11.65
N TYR A 107 -9.20 -11.13 11.44
CA TYR A 107 -9.85 -10.39 12.52
C TYR A 107 -10.94 -11.24 13.20
N GLU A 108 -11.81 -11.89 12.42
CA GLU A 108 -12.89 -12.74 12.91
C GLU A 108 -12.37 -13.92 13.76
N LYS A 109 -11.21 -14.48 13.41
CA LYS A 109 -10.53 -15.54 14.18
C LYS A 109 -9.66 -15.03 15.33
N ASN A 110 -9.67 -13.73 15.64
CA ASN A 110 -8.84 -13.09 16.67
C ASN A 110 -7.32 -13.21 16.46
N LEU A 111 -6.88 -13.41 15.22
CA LEU A 111 -5.45 -13.52 14.85
C LEU A 111 -4.82 -12.16 14.54
N LEU A 112 -5.61 -11.08 14.53
CA LEU A 112 -5.13 -9.75 14.13
C LEU A 112 -3.93 -9.30 14.97
N ASN A 113 -3.95 -9.47 16.29
CA ASN A 113 -2.83 -9.02 17.13
C ASN A 113 -1.53 -9.74 16.78
N GLU A 114 -1.57 -11.06 16.60
CA GLU A 114 -0.41 -11.87 16.24
C GLU A 114 0.19 -11.45 14.88
N VAL A 115 -0.67 -11.20 13.89
CA VAL A 115 -0.24 -10.70 12.57
C VAL A 115 0.42 -9.33 12.70
N LEU A 116 -0.18 -8.42 13.48
CA LEU A 116 0.38 -7.07 13.67
C LEU A 116 1.69 -7.09 14.46
N ASP A 117 1.82 -7.95 15.46
CA ASP A 117 3.07 -8.11 16.21
C ASP A 117 4.19 -8.68 15.34
N THR A 118 3.86 -9.57 14.41
CA THR A 118 4.80 -10.06 13.40
C THR A 118 5.28 -8.93 12.50
N VAL A 119 4.36 -8.09 12.01
CA VAL A 119 4.74 -6.89 11.22
C VAL A 119 5.61 -5.93 12.03
N ARG A 120 5.27 -5.68 13.30
CA ARG A 120 6.10 -4.85 14.19
C ARG A 120 7.51 -5.40 14.34
N ALA A 121 7.65 -6.70 14.57
CA ALA A 121 8.95 -7.34 14.69
C ALA A 121 9.79 -7.16 13.41
N GLU A 122 9.19 -7.37 12.24
CA GLU A 122 9.84 -7.12 10.95
C GLU A 122 10.25 -5.64 10.77
N CYS A 123 9.41 -4.69 11.21
CA CYS A 123 9.73 -3.26 11.19
C CYS A 123 10.85 -2.89 12.16
N VAL A 124 11.02 -3.58 13.29
CA VAL A 124 12.18 -3.36 14.18
C VAL A 124 13.47 -3.75 13.46
N ILE A 125 13.45 -4.86 12.72
CA ILE A 125 14.61 -5.34 11.96
C ILE A 125 14.93 -4.39 10.80
N GLY A 126 13.92 -4.01 10.00
CA GLY A 126 14.07 -3.13 8.84
C GLY A 126 13.93 -1.63 9.14
N LEU A 127 14.19 -1.21 10.39
CA LEU A 127 14.24 0.19 10.82
C LEU A 127 13.03 1.05 10.41
N GLY A 128 11.83 0.50 10.60
CA GLY A 128 10.55 1.15 10.32
C GLY A 128 9.82 0.62 9.08
N TYR A 129 10.46 -0.22 8.28
CA TYR A 129 9.86 -0.93 7.15
C TYR A 129 10.06 -2.45 7.33
N PRO A 130 9.10 -3.32 6.94
CA PRO A 130 9.28 -4.76 7.10
C PRO A 130 10.50 -5.26 6.33
N TYR A 131 11.43 -5.94 7.02
CA TYR A 131 12.68 -6.41 6.44
C TYR A 131 12.48 -7.32 5.21
N ALA A 132 11.50 -8.23 5.26
CA ALA A 132 11.15 -9.07 4.11
C ALA A 132 10.77 -8.24 2.86
N LEU A 133 10.05 -7.13 3.03
CA LEU A 133 9.68 -6.25 1.92
C LEU A 133 10.86 -5.41 1.45
N GLU A 134 11.70 -4.93 2.36
CA GLU A 134 12.93 -4.22 2.01
C GLU A 134 13.82 -5.07 1.10
N THR A 135 13.99 -6.33 1.47
CA THR A 135 14.79 -7.31 0.71
C THR A 135 14.15 -7.60 -0.65
N ALA A 136 12.83 -7.75 -0.70
CA ALA A 136 12.10 -7.93 -1.95
C ALA A 136 12.26 -6.71 -2.89
N ASP A 137 12.14 -5.49 -2.36
CA ASP A 137 12.29 -4.26 -3.12
C ASP A 137 13.71 -4.10 -3.68
N GLN A 138 14.74 -4.42 -2.88
CA GLN A 138 16.14 -4.39 -3.31
C GLN A 138 16.44 -5.41 -4.43
N THR A 139 15.79 -6.57 -4.40
CA THR A 139 16.01 -7.64 -5.38
C THR A 139 15.16 -7.47 -6.65
N ALA A 140 14.01 -6.80 -6.56
CA ALA A 140 13.10 -6.55 -7.68
C ALA A 140 13.51 -5.35 -8.56
N VAL A 141 14.64 -4.70 -8.27
CA VAL A 141 15.09 -3.52 -9.04
C VAL A 141 15.38 -3.89 -10.49
N ILE A 142 14.57 -3.36 -11.41
CA ILE A 142 14.83 -3.41 -12.84
C ILE A 142 15.99 -2.47 -13.15
N THR A 143 17.16 -3.04 -13.44
CA THR A 143 18.36 -2.24 -13.70
C THR A 143 18.29 -1.57 -15.09
N ILE A 144 19.15 -0.58 -15.31
CA ILE A 144 19.33 0.04 -16.64
C ILE A 144 19.71 -1.03 -17.68
N ARG A 145 20.54 -2.00 -17.28
CA ARG A 145 20.97 -3.10 -18.16
C ARG A 145 19.80 -4.01 -18.54
N ASP A 146 18.94 -4.37 -17.60
CA ASP A 146 17.76 -5.19 -17.86
C ASP A 146 16.81 -4.49 -18.82
N ARG A 147 16.64 -3.17 -18.62
CA ARG A 147 15.86 -2.32 -19.53
C ARG A 147 16.45 -2.28 -20.94
N GLU A 148 17.77 -2.22 -21.08
CA GLU A 148 18.42 -2.26 -22.40
C GLU A 148 18.25 -3.62 -23.08
N ILE A 149 18.39 -4.73 -22.35
CA ILE A 149 18.16 -6.09 -22.87
C ILE A 149 16.72 -6.23 -23.34
N PHE A 150 15.75 -5.82 -22.52
CA PHE A 150 14.34 -5.84 -22.87
C PHE A 150 14.05 -5.01 -24.12
N LEU A 151 14.58 -3.78 -24.21
CA LEU A 151 14.35 -2.92 -25.36
C LEU A 151 14.96 -3.48 -26.65
N ARG A 152 16.12 -4.14 -26.58
CA ARG A 152 16.70 -4.84 -27.74
C ARG A 152 15.83 -6.00 -28.19
N ALA A 153 15.42 -6.87 -27.26
CA ALA A 153 14.53 -7.99 -27.58
C ALA A 153 13.20 -7.52 -28.18
N LEU A 154 12.64 -6.41 -27.67
CA LEU A 154 11.43 -5.79 -28.21
C LEU A 154 11.66 -5.22 -29.63
N GLN A 155 12.82 -4.61 -29.89
CA GLN A 155 13.19 -4.13 -31.22
C GLN A 155 13.33 -5.28 -32.22
N ASP A 156 14.03 -6.34 -31.85
CA ASP A 156 14.22 -7.53 -32.70
C ASP A 156 12.86 -8.19 -33.02
N PHE A 157 11.98 -8.30 -32.02
CA PHE A 157 10.61 -8.77 -32.21
C PHE A 157 9.83 -7.87 -33.18
N ALA A 158 9.88 -6.54 -32.97
CA ALA A 158 9.18 -5.59 -33.83
C ALA A 158 9.69 -5.64 -35.28
N MET A 159 11.00 -5.79 -35.48
CA MET A 159 11.59 -5.96 -36.81
C MET A 159 11.11 -7.25 -37.49
N ARG A 160 11.07 -8.36 -36.76
CA ARG A 160 10.60 -9.66 -37.28
C ARG A 160 9.12 -9.61 -37.68
N GLU A 161 8.28 -9.03 -36.84
CA GLU A 161 6.83 -8.94 -37.07
C GLU A 161 6.43 -7.72 -37.94
N LYS A 162 7.40 -6.98 -38.48
CA LYS A 162 7.21 -5.77 -39.31
C LYS A 162 6.33 -4.71 -38.63
N LEU A 163 6.46 -4.58 -37.32
CA LEU A 163 5.80 -3.54 -36.54
C LEU A 163 6.60 -2.24 -36.65
N ASN A 164 5.92 -1.13 -36.97
CA ASN A 164 6.54 0.19 -37.05
C ASN A 164 6.87 0.74 -35.65
N PHE A 165 7.91 0.20 -35.01
CA PHE A 165 8.35 0.63 -33.67
C PHE A 165 9.60 1.51 -33.76
N ASN A 166 9.44 2.82 -33.52
CA ASN A 166 10.54 3.77 -33.47
C ASN A 166 10.89 4.11 -32.02
N VAL A 167 12.05 3.63 -31.53
CA VAL A 167 12.57 4.05 -30.23
C VAL A 167 13.21 5.43 -30.37
N SER A 168 12.76 6.39 -29.55
CA SER A 168 13.24 7.78 -29.55
C SER A 168 14.76 7.90 -29.47
N ARG A 169 15.36 8.66 -30.41
CA ARG A 169 16.82 8.91 -30.54
C ARG A 169 17.49 9.45 -29.28
N LYS A 170 16.73 10.03 -28.33
CA LYS A 170 17.25 10.50 -27.03
C LYS A 170 17.74 9.35 -26.14
N ALA A 171 17.19 8.14 -26.27
CA ALA A 171 17.65 6.97 -25.52
C ALA A 171 18.97 6.41 -26.08
N ALA A 172 19.13 6.39 -27.40
CA ALA A 172 20.36 5.91 -28.06
C ALA A 172 21.58 6.81 -27.81
N SER A 173 21.37 8.11 -27.62
CA SER A 173 22.44 9.09 -27.35
C SER A 173 23.14 8.91 -26.00
N LYS A 174 22.43 8.41 -24.98
CA LYS A 174 22.99 8.25 -23.62
C LYS A 174 23.86 7.00 -23.44
N GLY A 175 23.70 5.98 -24.28
CA GLY A 175 24.51 4.75 -24.23
C GLY A 175 25.90 4.87 -24.88
N ARG A 176 26.16 5.94 -25.65
CA ARG A 176 27.41 6.12 -26.41
C ARG A 176 28.42 7.07 -25.75
N ARG A 177 28.11 7.55 -24.53
CA ARG A 177 29.00 8.39 -23.70
C ARG A 177 29.36 7.64 -22.41
N ARG A 178 30.03 6.50 -22.53
CA ARG A 178 30.89 5.91 -21.50
C ARG A 178 32.05 5.24 -22.20
#